data_AF-A0A9E4MQ72-F1
#
_entry.id   AF-A0A9E4MQ72-F1
#
_cell.length_a   1.000
_cell.length_b   1.000
_cell.length_c   1.000
_cell.angle_alpha   90.00
_cell.angle_beta   90.00
_cell.angle_gamma   90.00
#
_symmetry.space_group_name_H-M   'P 1'
#
loop_
_entity.id
_entity.type
_entity.pdbx_description
1 polymer ?
#
loop_
_entity_poly.entity_id
_entity_poly.type
_entity_poly.pdbx_seq_one_letter_code
_entity_poly.pdbx_strand_id
1 'polypeptide(L)'
;MRDNNINLELEPFQSQLQSISQTIHSISQEAEGDTMALLAVLRTLERLHREIREGCFREALPDNRQALYALLKEIESHGGWPYIPRASLGSLLEKLSVEAEDTSAPVEEN
;
A
#
# COMPACT_ATOMS: atom_id res chain seq x y z
N MET A 1 -3.80 -7.37 31.04
CA MET A 1 -2.92 -6.27 31.45
C MET A 1 -2.09 -5.85 30.25
N ARG A 2 -2.25 -4.60 29.78
CA ARG A 2 -1.37 -3.80 28.92
C ARG A 2 -1.08 -4.28 27.47
N ASP A 3 -2.06 -4.06 26.59
CA ASP A 3 -1.83 -3.74 25.18
C ASP A 3 -2.00 -2.23 25.00
N ASN A 4 -0.99 -1.45 25.40
CA ASN A 4 -1.03 0.03 25.29
C ASN A 4 0.31 0.62 24.80
N ASN A 5 1.14 -0.20 24.15
CA ASN A 5 2.46 0.20 23.66
C ASN A 5 2.53 0.35 22.12
N ILE A 6 1.39 0.56 21.47
CA ILE A 6 1.35 0.88 20.02
C ILE A 6 1.11 2.39 19.84
N ASN A 7 0.41 3.04 20.78
CA ASN A 7 -0.03 4.42 20.61
C ASN A 7 1.09 5.47 20.78
N LEU A 8 2.20 5.14 21.46
CA LEU A 8 3.23 6.13 21.80
C LEU A 8 4.30 6.33 20.71
N GLU A 9 4.51 5.34 19.85
CA GLU A 9 5.43 5.46 18.68
C GLU A 9 4.73 6.00 17.42
N LEU A 10 3.39 6.08 17.43
CA LEU A 10 2.59 6.60 16.30
C LEU A 10 2.58 8.14 16.24
N GLU A 11 2.64 8.83 17.38
CA GLU A 11 2.64 10.30 17.46
C GLU A 11 3.78 10.99 16.66
N PRO A 12 5.06 10.59 16.79
CA PRO A 12 6.13 11.18 15.99
C PRO A 12 5.97 10.88 14.50
N PHE A 13 5.47 9.69 14.15
CA PHE A 13 5.25 9.27 12.77
C PHE A 13 4.09 10.04 12.11
N GLN A 14 2.96 10.19 12.80
CA GLN A 14 1.82 10.98 12.33
C GLN A 14 2.20 12.45 12.16
N SER A 15 2.98 13.01 13.08
CA SER A 15 3.48 14.39 12.99
C SER A 15 4.38 14.58 11.76
N GLN A 16 5.24 13.61 11.45
CA GLN A 16 6.07 13.62 10.23
C GLN A 16 5.22 13.59 8.96
N LEU A 17 4.22 12.71 8.89
CA LEU A 17 3.31 12.63 7.75
C LEU A 17 2.52 13.94 7.56
N GLN A 18 2.07 14.55 8.65
CA GLN A 18 1.39 15.85 8.61
C GLN A 18 2.33 16.95 8.09
N SER A 19 3.59 16.97 8.51
CA SER A 19 4.59 17.93 8.03
C SER A 19 4.86 17.78 6.52
N ILE A 20 4.95 16.54 6.02
CA ILE A 20 5.09 16.26 4.59
C ILE A 20 3.85 16.76 3.82
N SER A 21 2.66 16.46 4.32
CA SER A 21 1.39 16.92 3.73
C SER A 21 1.34 18.44 3.64
N GLN A 22 1.70 19.14 4.72
CA GLN A 22 1.74 20.60 4.76
C GLN A 22 2.74 21.17 3.76
N THR A 23 3.91 20.53 3.61
CA THR A 23 4.94 20.97 2.66
C THR A 23 4.46 20.84 1.22
N ILE A 24 3.84 19.70 0.86
CA ILE A 24 3.26 19.48 -0.47
C ILE A 24 2.15 20.50 -0.75
N HIS A 25 1.32 20.81 0.26
CA HIS A 25 0.28 21.82 0.15
C HIS A 25 0.86 23.21 -0.14
N SER A 26 1.88 23.63 0.61
CA SER A 26 2.55 24.91 0.38
C SER A 26 3.16 25.00 -1.02
N ILE A 27 3.85 23.96 -1.49
CA ILE A 27 4.42 23.92 -2.84
C ILE A 27 3.32 24.01 -3.91
N SER A 28 2.18 23.36 -3.68
CA SER A 28 1.04 23.39 -4.60
C SER A 28 0.38 24.76 -4.66
N GLN A 29 0.31 25.47 -3.53
CA GLN A 29 -0.18 26.85 -3.46
C GLN A 29 0.78 27.84 -4.13
N GLU A 30 2.09 27.67 -3.95
CA GLU A 30 3.11 28.49 -4.63
C GLU A 30 3.08 28.27 -6.16
N ALA A 31 2.71 27.08 -6.61
CA ALA A 31 2.53 26.73 -8.01
C ALA A 31 1.14 27.10 -8.59
N GLU A 32 0.28 27.78 -7.81
CA GLU A 32 -1.06 28.13 -8.26
C GLU A 32 -1.01 29.00 -9.53
N GLY A 33 -1.78 28.61 -10.56
CA GLY A 33 -1.77 29.27 -11.87
C GLY A 33 -0.65 28.82 -12.82
N ASP A 34 0.35 28.08 -12.35
CA ASP A 34 1.38 27.45 -13.19
C ASP A 34 1.09 25.94 -13.37
N THR A 35 0.49 25.62 -14.51
CA THR A 35 0.13 24.23 -14.85
C THR A 35 1.34 23.31 -14.95
N MET A 36 2.51 23.82 -15.36
CA MET A 36 3.72 23.00 -15.51
C MET A 36 4.36 22.71 -14.14
N ALA A 37 4.35 23.69 -13.25
CA ALA A 37 4.80 23.50 -11.87
C ALA A 37 3.90 22.51 -11.13
N LEU A 38 2.57 22.65 -11.25
CA LEU A 38 1.61 21.68 -10.68
C LEU A 38 1.81 20.27 -11.25
N LEU A 39 2.05 20.14 -12.56
CA LEU A 39 2.35 18.85 -13.18
C LEU A 39 3.66 18.24 -12.65
N ALA A 40 4.67 19.04 -12.34
CA ALA A 40 5.91 18.58 -11.73
C ALA A 40 5.69 18.04 -10.30
N VAL A 41 4.82 18.69 -9.51
CA VAL A 41 4.38 18.20 -8.19
C VAL A 41 3.70 16.83 -8.34
N LEU A 42 2.71 16.73 -9.22
CA LEU A 42 1.97 15.48 -9.45
C LEU A 42 2.88 14.32 -9.88
N ARG A 43 3.79 14.56 -10.81
CA ARG A 43 4.77 13.54 -11.26
C ARG A 43 5.70 13.09 -10.13
N THR A 44 6.08 14.01 -9.25
CA THR A 44 6.92 13.70 -8.09
C THR A 44 6.18 12.82 -7.10
N LEU A 45 4.93 13.17 -6.77
CA LEU A 45 4.07 12.36 -5.90
C LEU A 45 3.86 10.96 -6.47
N GLU A 46 3.60 10.85 -7.78
CA GLU A 46 3.40 9.55 -8.41
C GLU A 46 4.68 8.69 -8.38
N ARG A 47 5.84 9.29 -8.62
CA ARG A 47 7.12 8.57 -8.52
C ARG A 47 7.35 8.04 -7.11
N LEU A 48 7.21 8.89 -6.08
CA LEU A 48 7.38 8.50 -4.68
C LEU A 48 6.40 7.39 -4.30
N HIS A 49 5.15 7.52 -4.71
CA HIS A 49 4.14 6.49 -4.52
C HIS A 49 4.54 5.15 -5.16
N ARG A 50 5.03 5.16 -6.41
CA ARG A 50 5.52 3.95 -7.08
C ARG A 50 6.73 3.33 -6.36
N GLU A 51 7.69 4.14 -5.91
CA GLU A 51 8.87 3.66 -5.17
C GLU A 51 8.48 2.97 -3.86
N ILE A 52 7.59 3.59 -3.08
CA ILE A 52 7.07 3.01 -1.82
C ILE A 52 6.32 1.71 -2.11
N ARG A 53 5.47 1.72 -3.15
CA ARG A 53 4.65 0.57 -3.53
C ARG A 53 5.49 -0.64 -3.96
N GLU A 54 6.46 -0.43 -4.84
CA GLU A 54 7.29 -1.51 -5.41
C GLU A 54 8.39 -1.99 -4.45
N GLY A 55 8.80 -1.15 -3.50
CA GLY A 55 9.78 -1.48 -2.46
C GLY A 55 9.10 -1.89 -1.15
N CYS A 56 9.19 -1.00 -0.15
CA CYS A 56 8.84 -1.30 1.25
C CYS A 56 7.41 -1.86 1.43
N PHE A 57 6.42 -1.36 0.68
CA PHE A 57 5.04 -1.85 0.81
C PHE A 57 4.89 -3.29 0.31
N ARG A 58 5.52 -3.63 -0.82
CA ARG A 58 5.49 -4.99 -1.38
C ARG A 58 6.20 -5.99 -0.48
N GLU A 59 7.30 -5.58 0.13
CA GLU A 59 8.05 -6.41 1.10
C GLU A 59 7.28 -6.60 2.41
N ALA A 60 6.48 -5.61 2.80
CA ALA A 60 5.63 -5.68 4.00
C ALA A 60 4.27 -6.37 3.77
N LEU A 61 3.99 -6.87 2.56
CA LEU A 61 2.73 -7.56 2.30
C LEU A 61 2.60 -8.83 3.14
N PRO A 62 1.43 -9.10 3.74
CA PRO A 62 1.22 -10.33 4.48
C PRO A 62 1.31 -11.55 3.55
N ASP A 63 1.99 -12.57 4.02
CA ASP A 63 2.07 -13.91 3.40
C ASP A 63 0.86 -14.78 3.75
N ASN A 64 0.18 -14.50 4.87
CA ASN A 64 -1.07 -15.16 5.26
C ASN A 64 -2.32 -14.47 4.69
N ARG A 65 -3.22 -15.28 4.12
CA ARG A 65 -4.49 -14.84 3.53
C ARG A 65 -5.37 -14.02 4.46
N GLN A 66 -5.47 -14.40 5.73
CA GLN A 66 -6.35 -13.71 6.68
C GLN A 66 -5.87 -12.27 6.93
N ALA A 67 -4.56 -12.09 7.07
CA ALA A 67 -3.94 -10.78 7.22
C ALA A 67 -4.05 -9.95 5.93
N LEU A 68 -3.94 -10.60 4.76
CA LEU A 68 -4.20 -9.95 3.49
C LEU A 68 -5.65 -9.48 3.36
N TYR A 69 -6.64 -10.30 3.73
CA TYR A 69 -8.05 -9.90 3.74
C TYR A 69 -8.33 -8.75 4.70
N ALA A 70 -7.69 -8.74 5.88
CA ALA A 70 -7.80 -7.63 6.81
C ALA A 70 -7.23 -6.33 6.21
N LEU A 71 -6.07 -6.41 5.56
CA LEU A 71 -5.46 -5.29 4.85
C LEU A 71 -6.35 -4.78 3.70
N LEU A 72 -6.90 -5.69 2.90
CA LEU A 72 -7.81 -5.35 1.80
C LEU A 72 -9.05 -4.61 2.29
N LYS A 73 -9.68 -5.12 3.36
CA LYS A 73 -10.85 -4.50 3.97
C LYS A 73 -10.56 -3.10 4.53
N GLU A 74 -9.35 -2.90 5.05
CA GLU A 74 -8.93 -1.60 5.57
C GLU A 74 -8.68 -0.57 4.46
N ILE A 75 -8.16 -1.02 3.31
CA ILE A 75 -7.99 -0.18 2.12
C ILE A 75 -9.36 0.19 1.51
N GLU A 76 -10.32 -0.75 1.51
CA GLU A 76 -11.69 -0.51 1.02
C GLU A 76 -12.47 0.44 1.93
N SER A 77 -12.31 0.37 3.25
CA SER A 77 -13.05 1.19 4.22
C SER A 77 -12.61 2.65 4.24
N HIS A 78 -11.32 2.93 4.03
CA HIS A 78 -10.76 4.28 4.08
C HIS A 78 -10.65 4.95 2.70
N GLY A 79 -10.90 4.21 1.61
CA GLY A 79 -10.94 4.73 0.25
C GLY A 79 -9.58 5.25 -0.23
N GLY A 80 -8.81 4.40 -0.90
CA GLY A 80 -7.51 4.81 -1.42
C GLY A 80 -6.71 3.62 -1.90
N TRP A 81 -7.11 3.05 -3.05
CA TRP A 81 -6.25 2.05 -3.67
C TRP A 81 -4.98 2.76 -4.17
N PRO A 82 -3.76 2.39 -3.73
CA PRO A 82 -2.57 2.79 -4.45
C PRO A 82 -2.76 2.29 -5.88
N TYR A 83 -2.57 3.11 -6.93
CA TYR A 83 -2.98 2.83 -8.31
C TYR A 83 -2.31 1.54 -8.88
N ILE A 84 -2.74 0.35 -8.46
CA ILE A 84 -2.16 -0.94 -8.80
C ILE A 84 -2.69 -1.29 -10.20
N PRO A 85 -1.81 -1.39 -11.20
CA PRO A 85 -2.22 -1.83 -12.53
C PRO A 85 -2.93 -3.18 -12.41
N ARG A 86 -4.07 -3.37 -13.09
CA ARG A 86 -4.87 -4.61 -13.00
C ARG A 86 -4.06 -5.88 -13.24
N ALA A 87 -2.99 -5.81 -14.04
CA ALA A 87 -2.05 -6.92 -14.26
C ALA A 87 -1.26 -7.32 -13.00
N SER A 88 -0.90 -6.36 -12.14
CA SER A 88 -0.21 -6.60 -10.86
C SER A 88 -1.14 -7.14 -9.76
N LEU A 89 -2.45 -6.89 -9.88
CA LEU A 89 -3.46 -7.54 -9.04
C LEU A 89 -3.61 -9.03 -9.40
N GLY A 90 -3.57 -9.35 -10.69
CA GLY A 90 -3.56 -10.73 -11.18
C GLY A 90 -2.39 -11.54 -10.62
N SER A 91 -1.16 -11.01 -10.68
CA SER A 91 0.02 -11.69 -10.11
C SER A 91 0.01 -11.80 -8.58
N LEU A 92 -0.69 -10.88 -7.89
CA LEU A 92 -0.89 -10.97 -6.44
C LEU A 92 -1.91 -12.05 -6.07
N LEU A 93 -2.97 -12.22 -6.88
CA LEU A 93 -4.00 -13.26 -6.72
C LEU A 93 -3.53 -14.65 -7.18
N GLU A 94 -2.62 -14.73 -8.16
CA GLU A 94 -1.98 -15.99 -8.57
C GLU A 94 -1.23 -16.63 -7.40
N LYS A 95 -0.53 -15.83 -6.59
CA LYS A 95 0.12 -16.31 -5.35
C LYS A 95 -0.88 -16.92 -4.35
N LEU A 96 -2.13 -16.45 -4.34
CA LEU A 96 -3.23 -17.06 -3.57
C LEU A 96 -3.85 -18.28 -4.26
N SER A 97 -3.65 -18.52 -5.54
CA SER A 97 -4.26 -19.67 -6.22
C SER A 97 -3.36 -20.91 -6.13
N VAL A 98 -2.04 -20.72 -6.11
CA VAL A 98 -1.05 -21.81 -6.11
C VAL A 98 -1.16 -22.72 -4.88
N GLU A 99 -1.51 -22.19 -3.71
CA GLU A 99 -1.59 -22.98 -2.47
C GLU A 99 -2.92 -23.75 -2.32
N ALA A 100 -3.92 -23.50 -3.17
CA ALA A 100 -5.19 -24.25 -3.13
C ALA A 100 -5.13 -25.61 -3.86
N GLU A 101 -4.10 -25.86 -4.69
CA GLU A 101 -4.03 -27.04 -5.57
C GLU A 101 -3.08 -28.15 -5.05
N ASP A 102 -2.28 -27.92 -4.00
CA ASP A 102 -1.31 -28.91 -3.50
C ASP A 102 -1.87 -29.94 -2.49
N THR A 103 -3.20 -30.12 -2.42
CA THR A 103 -3.83 -31.22 -1.65
C THR A 103 -4.58 -32.24 -2.52
N SER A 104 -4.14 -32.44 -3.77
CA SER A 104 -4.53 -33.63 -4.53
C SER A 104 -3.44 -34.68 -4.43
N ALA A 105 -3.50 -35.47 -3.35
CA ALA A 105 -2.70 -36.69 -3.21
C ALA A 105 -2.96 -37.64 -4.40
N PRO A 106 -1.93 -38.31 -4.95
CA PRO A 106 -2.14 -39.32 -5.96
C PRO A 106 -2.82 -40.52 -5.29
N VAL A 107 -4.04 -40.83 -5.72
CA VAL A 107 -4.63 -42.15 -5.55
C VAL A 107 -3.85 -43.12 -6.43
N GLU A 108 -2.82 -43.75 -5.86
CA GLU A 108 -2.22 -44.96 -6.43
C GLU A 108 -2.97 -46.20 -5.97
N GLU A 109 -3.33 -46.97 -6.98
CA GLU A 109 -4.07 -48.22 -7.05
C GLU A 109 -3.16 -49.41 -6.68
N ASN A 110 -3.50 -50.17 -5.62
CA ASN A 110 -3.46 -51.65 -5.58
C ASN A 110 -3.98 -52.21 -4.23
#